data_AF-A6NZ47-F1
#
_entry.id   AF-A6NZ47-F1
#
_cell.length_a   1.000
_cell.length_b   1.000
_cell.length_c   1.000
_cell.angle_alpha   90.00
_cell.angle_beta   90.00
_cell.angle_gamma   90.00
#
_symmetry.space_group_name_H-M   'P 1'
#
loop_
_entity.id
_entity.type
_entity.pdbx_description
1 polymer ?
#
loop_
_entity_poly.entity_id
_entity_poly.type
_entity_poly.pdbx_seq_one_letter_code
_entity_poly.pdbx_strand_id
1 'polypeptide(L)' 'MKDYRTIIRQKRTEKGISQGKLAELVHVSQPFIAEIESGRKKPSLDVLMRICDALEISMFGEDKEDE' A
#
# COMPACT_ATOMS: atom_id res chain seq x y z
N MET A 1 -16.18 4.81 4.32
CA MET A 1 -15.46 3.80 3.51
C MET A 1 -13.98 3.95 3.80
N LYS A 2 -13.27 2.87 4.22
CA LYS A 2 -11.82 2.97 4.44
C LYS A 2 -11.13 3.19 3.09
N ASP A 3 -10.25 4.19 3.04
CA ASP A 3 -9.56 4.54 1.80
C ASP A 3 -8.30 3.69 1.64
N TYR A 4 -8.08 3.10 0.47
CA TYR A 4 -6.94 2.20 0.22
C TYR A 4 -5.59 2.86 0.56
N ARG A 5 -5.44 4.18 0.39
CA ARG A 5 -4.21 4.89 0.78
C ARG A 5 -3.91 4.82 2.28
N THR A 6 -4.96 4.80 3.11
CA THR A 6 -4.81 4.70 4.57
C THR A 6 -4.41 3.28 4.99
N ILE A 7 -4.93 2.27 4.28
CA ILE A 7 -4.56 0.86 4.47
C ILE A 7 -3.09 0.65 4.10
N ILE A 8 -2.65 1.18 2.95
CA ILE A 8 -1.25 1.12 2.51
C ILE A 8 -0.32 1.71 3.59
N ARG A 9 -0.62 2.94 4.05
CA ARG A 9 0.19 3.60 5.07
C ARG A 9 0.23 2.80 6.37
N GLN A 10 -0.93 2.32 6.83
CA GLN A 10 -1.05 1.54 8.05
C GLN A 10 -0.22 0.25 7.96
N LYS A 11 -0.40 -0.54 6.91
CA LYS A 11 0.33 -1.81 6.69
C LYS A 11 1.83 -1.61 6.56
N ARG A 12 2.25 -0.54 5.86
CA ARG A 12 3.65 -0.14 5.78
C ARG A 12 4.23 0.14 7.17
N THR A 13 3.51 0.87 8.01
CA THR A 13 3.96 1.17 9.38
C THR A 13 3.92 -0.06 10.31
N GLU A 14 2.94 -0.95 10.16
CA GLU A 14 2.88 -2.23 10.89
C GLU A 14 4.09 -3.12 10.57
N LYS A 15 4.55 -3.11 9.32
CA LYS A 15 5.78 -3.80 8.89
C LYS A 15 7.08 -3.07 9.29
N GLY A 16 7.00 -1.88 9.89
CA GLY A 16 8.16 -1.12 10.33
C GLY A 16 9.06 -0.58 9.20
N ILE A 17 8.57 -0.55 7.95
CA ILE A 17 9.38 -0.11 6.80
C ILE A 17 9.11 1.36 6.44
N SER A 18 10.13 2.05 5.94
CA SER A 18 10.00 3.45 5.48
C SER A 18 9.29 3.54 4.12
N GLN A 19 8.81 4.74 3.74
CA GLN A 19 8.30 4.99 2.39
C GLN A 19 9.36 4.72 1.32
N GLY A 20 10.64 5.03 1.61
CA GLY A 20 11.75 4.71 0.71
C GLY A 20 11.93 3.21 0.54
N LYS A 21 11.82 2.44 1.64
CA LYS A 21 11.92 0.98 1.55
C LYS A 21 10.79 0.36 0.74
N LEU A 22 9.55 0.85 0.93
CA LEU A 22 8.43 0.41 0.10
C LEU A 22 8.66 0.77 -1.38
N ALA A 23 9.17 1.97 -1.66
CA ALA A 23 9.45 2.42 -3.03
C ALA A 23 10.50 1.53 -3.72
N GLU A 24 11.53 1.09 -3.02
CA GLU A 24 12.51 0.11 -3.52
C GLU A 24 11.84 -1.22 -3.87
N LEU A 25 11.03 -1.77 -2.95
CA LEU A 25 10.34 -3.06 -3.13
C LEU A 25 9.39 -3.04 -4.33
N VAL A 26 8.73 -1.90 -4.57
CA VAL A 26 7.79 -1.74 -5.68
C VAL A 26 8.37 -0.93 -6.85
N HIS A 27 9.71 -0.85 -6.96
CA HIS A 27 10.48 -0.19 -8.02
C HIS A 27 9.87 1.12 -8.53
N VAL A 28 9.57 2.03 -7.61
CA VAL A 28 9.14 3.40 -7.88
C VAL A 28 9.98 4.39 -7.06
N SER A 29 9.71 5.68 -7.21
CA SER A 29 10.37 6.70 -6.39
C SER A 29 9.70 6.84 -5.02
N GLN A 30 10.47 7.18 -3.99
CA GLN A 30 9.94 7.49 -2.65
C GLN A 30 8.91 8.63 -2.66
N PRO A 31 9.09 9.73 -3.42
CA PRO A 31 8.08 10.78 -3.51
C PRO A 31 6.75 10.27 -4.06
N PHE A 32 6.78 9.32 -5.00
CA PHE A 32 5.56 8.73 -5.54
C PHE A 32 4.76 7.96 -4.48
N ILE A 33 5.42 7.16 -3.63
CA ILE A 33 4.78 6.52 -2.47
C ILE A 33 4.17 7.56 -1.52
N ALA A 34 4.90 8.66 -1.24
CA ALA A 34 4.38 9.73 -0.40
C ALA A 34 3.15 10.44 -1.01
N GLU A 35 3.13 10.65 -2.32
CA GLU A 35 1.98 11.20 -3.05
C GLU A 35 0.77 10.25 -3.03
N ILE A 36 1.00 8.93 -3.10
CA ILE A 36 -0.07 7.92 -2.96
C ILE A 36 -0.66 7.94 -1.55
N GLU A 37 0.18 7.85 -0.50
CA GLU A 37 -0.29 7.84 0.89
C GLU A 37 -0.99 9.14 1.31
N SER A 38 -0.62 10.28 0.70
CA SER A 38 -1.28 11.57 0.91
C SER A 38 -2.49 11.81 0.02
N GLY A 39 -2.76 10.92 -0.95
CA GLY A 39 -3.89 11.05 -1.88
C GLY A 39 -3.67 12.07 -3.00
N ARG A 40 -2.46 12.62 -3.15
CA ARG A 40 -2.12 13.55 -4.24
C ARG A 40 -2.01 12.86 -5.59
N LYS A 41 -1.65 11.57 -5.61
CA LYS A 41 -1.65 10.74 -6.82
C LYS A 41 -2.36 9.42 -6.60
N LYS A 42 -2.95 8.91 -7.67
CA LYS A 42 -3.47 7.55 -7.77
C LYS A 42 -2.42 6.68 -8.46
N PRO A 43 -2.05 5.52 -7.90
CA PRO A 43 -1.17 4.57 -8.58
C PRO A 43 -1.90 3.96 -9.78
N SER A 44 -1.14 3.42 -10.74
CA SER A 44 -1.70 2.48 -11.72
C SER A 44 -2.12 1.18 -11.02
N LEU A 45 -2.94 0.37 -11.68
CA LEU A 45 -3.34 -0.95 -11.14
C LEU A 45 -2.11 -1.83 -10.89
N ASP A 46 -1.13 -1.83 -11.80
CA ASP A 46 0.14 -2.55 -11.64
C ASP A 46 0.90 -2.15 -10.36
N VAL A 47 1.11 -0.84 -10.16
CA VAL A 47 1.79 -0.36 -8.95
C VAL A 47 0.98 -0.72 -7.70
N LEU A 48 -0.35 -0.62 -7.75
CA LEU A 48 -1.21 -0.98 -6.64
C LEU A 48 -1.09 -2.46 -6.29
N MET A 49 -1.06 -3.36 -7.28
CA MET A 49 -0.82 -4.81 -7.07
C MET A 49 0.51 -5.05 -6.39
N ARG A 50 1.58 -4.43 -6.89
CA ARG A 50 2.92 -4.57 -6.32
C ARG A 50 3.02 -4.05 -4.89
N ILE A 51 2.31 -2.97 -4.58
CA ILE A 51 2.19 -2.46 -3.19
C ILE A 51 1.43 -3.46 -2.33
N CYS A 52 0.32 -4.01 -2.81
CA CYS A 52 -0.44 -5.03 -2.09
C CYS A 52 0.43 -6.26 -1.80
N ASP A 53 1.17 -6.77 -2.78
CA ASP A 53 2.06 -7.91 -2.62
C ASP A 53 3.18 -7.62 -1.61
N ALA A 54 3.87 -6.47 -1.74
CA ALA A 54 4.95 -6.09 -0.84
C ALA A 54 4.49 -5.86 0.61
N LEU A 55 3.22 -5.48 0.80
CA LEU A 55 2.62 -5.23 2.10
C LEU A 55 1.73 -6.38 2.60
N GLU A 56 1.64 -7.50 1.87
CA GLU A 56 0.76 -8.64 2.18
C GLU A 56 -0.69 -8.20 2.42
N ILE A 57 -1.21 -7.35 1.54
CA ILE A 57 -2.59 -6.88 1.55
C ILE A 57 -3.40 -7.72 0.57
N SER A 58 -4.40 -8.45 1.08
CA SER A 58 -5.38 -9.10 0.21
C SER A 58 -6.32 -8.05 -0.42
N MET A 59 -6.38 -8.01 -1.76
CA MET A 59 -7.28 -7.09 -2.49
C MET A 59 -8.75 -7.48 -2.39
N PHE A 60 -9.01 -8.77 -2.34
CA PHE A 60 -10.31 -9.34 -2.08
C PHE A 60 -10.30 -9.64 -0.59
N GLY A 61 -11.23 -9.07 0.18
CA GLY A 61 -11.29 -9.34 1.61
C GLY A 61 -11.18 -10.85 1.83
N GLU A 62 -10.32 -11.28 2.75
CA GLU A 62 -10.52 -12.63 3.29
C GLU A 62 -11.94 -12.62 3.84
N ASP A 63 -12.79 -13.51 3.34
CA ASP A 63 -14.10 -13.80 3.92
C ASP A 63 -13.83 -14.33 5.34
N LYS A 64 -13.57 -13.42 6.28
CA LYS A 64 -13.68 -13.71 7.69
C LYS A 64 -15.15 -13.54 8.01
N GLU A 65 -15.87 -14.64 7.89
CA GLU A 65 -16.93 -14.94 8.83
C GLU A 65 -16.28 -14.93 10.22
N ASP A 66 -16.23 -13.75 10.83
CA ASP A 66 -15.92 -13.61 12.24
C ASP A 66 -17.13 -14.20 12.99
N GLU A 67 -17.01 -15.46 13.46
CA GLU A 67 -17.90 -16.06 14.47
C GLU A 67 -17.82 -15.31 15.81
#